data_AF-A0A9X9IJK1-F1
#
_entry.id   AF-A0A9X9IJK1-F1
#
_cell.length_a   1.000
_cell.length_b   1.000
_cell.length_c   1.000
_cell.angle_alpha   90.00
_cell.angle_beta   90.00
_cell.angle_gamma   90.00
#
_symmetry.space_group_name_H-M   'P 1'
#
loop_
_entity.id
_entity.type
_entity.pdbx_description
1 polymer ?
#
loop_
_entity_poly.entity_id
_entity_poly.type
_entity_poly.pdbx_seq_one_letter_code
_entity_poly.pdbx_strand_id
1 'polypeptide(L)'
;MTSSLIPTLIKQWLIDTRNIGNLENRRLKSTIDEFKHHINTELLYDTIGRASEEVKTDPDKASCMIISLSELLRYELYECQRTQVIFYSDIEFIRNYLMLLQQVSASFVYSVSVTGNTKLLVCPFQFLSFIQGILKQQPERLDIHYIIDPVAIELRCEISGCNSTKTETMKLKLKEC
;
A
#
# COMPACT_ATOMS: atom_id res chain seq x y z
N MET A 1 -54.02 30.28 -3.33
CA MET A 1 -52.81 30.09 -4.18
C MET A 1 -51.80 29.16 -3.49
N THR A 2 -52.18 27.93 -3.11
CA THR A 2 -51.31 27.00 -2.34
C THR A 2 -51.15 25.61 -2.99
N SER A 3 -51.79 25.35 -4.14
CA SER A 3 -51.87 24.00 -4.73
C SER A 3 -50.59 23.54 -5.45
N SER A 4 -49.73 24.45 -5.92
CA SER A 4 -48.53 24.07 -6.71
C SER A 4 -47.25 23.84 -5.88
N LEU A 5 -47.27 24.13 -4.57
CA LEU A 5 -46.09 24.00 -3.70
C LEU A 5 -45.80 22.53 -3.38
N ILE A 6 -46.84 21.75 -3.06
CA ILE A 6 -46.70 20.34 -2.69
C ILE A 6 -46.10 19.49 -3.83
N PRO A 7 -46.59 19.57 -5.09
CA PRO A 7 -45.99 18.83 -6.19
C PRO A 7 -44.55 19.25 -6.49
N THR A 8 -44.23 20.54 -6.31
CA THR A 8 -42.89 21.07 -6.54
C THR A 8 -41.90 20.55 -5.49
N LEU A 9 -42.31 20.52 -4.22
CA LEU A 9 -41.52 19.97 -3.12
C LEU A 9 -41.29 18.46 -3.29
N ILE A 10 -42.29 17.70 -3.72
CA ILE A 10 -42.14 16.26 -3.98
C ILE A 10 -41.17 16.03 -5.15
N LYS A 11 -41.28 16.80 -6.24
CA LYS A 11 -40.33 16.74 -7.36
C LYS A 11 -38.91 17.06 -6.92
N GLN A 12 -38.74 18.12 -6.12
CA GLN A 12 -37.44 18.52 -5.60
C GLN A 12 -36.84 17.42 -4.71
N TRP A 13 -37.62 16.87 -3.78
CA TRP A 13 -37.19 15.77 -2.92
C TRP A 13 -36.80 14.51 -3.71
N LEU A 14 -37.52 14.19 -4.79
CA LEU A 14 -37.20 13.04 -5.65
C LEU A 14 -35.85 13.26 -6.38
N ILE A 15 -35.61 14.49 -6.86
CA ILE A 15 -34.36 14.88 -7.51
C ILE A 15 -33.21 14.83 -6.49
N ASP A 16 -33.41 15.37 -5.29
CA ASP A 16 -32.41 15.41 -4.23
C ASP A 16 -32.06 13.99 -3.76
N THR A 17 -33.05 13.12 -3.57
CA THR A 17 -32.84 11.70 -3.22
C THR A 17 -32.02 10.98 -4.30
N ARG A 18 -32.30 11.24 -5.58
CA ARG A 18 -31.53 10.69 -6.70
C ARG A 18 -30.09 11.24 -6.73
N ASN A 19 -29.92 12.53 -6.44
CA ASN A 19 -28.62 13.17 -6.36
C ASN A 19 -27.78 12.62 -5.21
N ILE A 20 -28.39 12.38 -4.04
CA ILE A 20 -27.75 11.74 -2.89
C ILE A 20 -27.28 10.33 -3.26
N GLY A 21 -28.14 9.50 -3.86
CA GLY A 21 -27.74 8.15 -4.29
C GLY A 21 -26.65 8.14 -5.38
N ASN A 22 -26.64 9.14 -6.27
CA ASN A 22 -25.56 9.32 -7.25
C ASN A 22 -24.25 9.77 -6.60
N LEU A 23 -24.30 10.63 -5.59
CA LEU A 23 -23.15 11.06 -4.81
C LEU A 23 -22.56 9.90 -4.01
N GLU A 24 -23.39 9.08 -3.38
CA GLU A 24 -22.97 7.85 -2.69
C GLU A 24 -22.33 6.86 -3.65
N ASN A 25 -22.93 6.63 -4.83
CA ASN A 25 -22.33 5.76 -5.86
C ASN A 25 -20.99 6.30 -6.36
N ARG A 26 -20.88 7.61 -6.61
CA ARG A 26 -19.60 8.22 -7.01
C ARG A 26 -18.56 8.11 -5.90
N ARG A 27 -18.97 8.30 -4.64
CA ARG A 27 -18.10 8.12 -3.48
C ARG A 27 -17.62 6.68 -3.38
N LEU A 28 -18.53 5.70 -3.44
CA LEU A 28 -18.20 4.27 -3.42
C LEU A 28 -17.26 3.88 -4.57
N LYS A 29 -17.51 4.37 -5.78
CA LYS A 29 -16.61 4.15 -6.92
C LYS A 29 -15.24 4.80 -6.71
N SER A 30 -15.19 6.04 -6.22
CA SER A 30 -13.94 6.73 -5.91
C SER A 30 -13.13 5.96 -4.87
N THR A 31 -13.76 5.50 -3.79
CA THR A 31 -13.09 4.70 -2.76
C THR A 31 -12.63 3.36 -3.33
N ILE A 32 -13.42 2.69 -4.16
CA ILE A 32 -13.01 1.45 -4.87
C ILE A 32 -11.82 1.71 -5.81
N ASP A 33 -11.83 2.80 -6.56
CA ASP A 33 -10.75 3.12 -7.50
C ASP A 33 -9.47 3.53 -6.75
N GLU A 34 -9.60 4.21 -5.61
CA GLU A 34 -8.50 4.42 -4.65
C GLU A 34 -7.96 3.09 -4.09
N PHE A 35 -8.83 2.14 -3.73
CA PHE A 35 -8.41 0.80 -3.29
C PHE A 35 -7.68 0.02 -4.40
N LYS A 36 -8.18 0.08 -5.65
CA LYS A 36 -7.53 -0.56 -6.80
C LYS A 36 -6.14 -0.02 -7.10
N HIS A 37 -5.90 1.27 -6.83
CA HIS A 37 -4.58 1.87 -7.05
C HIS A 37 -3.47 1.30 -6.16
N HIS A 38 -3.82 0.70 -5.02
CA HIS A 38 -2.84 0.15 -4.09
C HIS A 38 -2.46 -1.30 -4.41
N ILE A 39 -3.36 -2.08 -5.03
CA ILE A 39 -3.07 -3.46 -5.46
C ILE A 39 -2.10 -3.38 -6.65
N ASN A 40 -0.83 -3.73 -6.40
CA ASN A 40 0.16 -3.83 -7.47
C ASN A 40 -0.13 -5.06 -8.35
N THR A 41 -0.97 -4.83 -9.36
CA THR A 41 -1.44 -5.86 -10.29
C THR A 41 -0.27 -6.47 -11.08
N GLU A 42 0.78 -5.70 -11.36
CA GLU A 42 1.99 -6.16 -12.04
C GLU A 42 2.75 -7.17 -11.17
N LEU A 43 3.04 -6.81 -9.92
CA LEU A 43 3.71 -7.70 -8.96
C LEU A 43 2.92 -9.00 -8.75
N LEU A 44 1.58 -8.93 -8.72
CA LEU A 44 0.72 -10.12 -8.60
C LEU A 44 0.97 -11.11 -9.74
N TYR A 45 0.87 -10.64 -10.99
CA TYR A 45 1.07 -11.48 -12.17
C TYR A 45 2.50 -12.04 -12.23
N ASP A 46 3.49 -11.19 -11.96
CA ASP A 46 4.89 -11.59 -12.02
C ASP A 46 5.23 -12.62 -10.94
N THR A 47 4.69 -12.46 -9.73
CA THR A 47 4.89 -13.41 -8.64
C THR A 47 4.29 -14.77 -8.98
N ILE A 48 3.07 -14.81 -9.51
CA ILE A 48 2.41 -16.06 -9.93
C ILE A 48 3.18 -16.72 -11.07
N GLY A 49 3.62 -15.93 -12.05
CA GLY A 49 4.41 -16.40 -13.19
C GLY A 49 5.72 -17.03 -12.73
N ARG A 50 6.50 -16.30 -11.92
CA ARG A 50 7.77 -16.80 -11.37
C ARG A 50 7.56 -18.03 -10.48
N ALA A 51 6.55 -18.03 -9.61
CA ALA A 51 6.25 -19.18 -8.77
C ALA A 51 5.91 -20.41 -9.63
N SER A 52 5.14 -20.25 -10.71
CA SER A 52 4.78 -21.33 -11.64
C SER A 52 5.99 -21.91 -12.38
N GLU A 53 6.98 -21.08 -12.72
CA GLU A 53 8.26 -21.53 -13.25
C GLU A 53 9.04 -22.33 -12.19
N GLU A 54 9.07 -21.83 -10.94
CA GLU A 54 9.81 -22.43 -9.84
C GLU A 54 9.23 -23.75 -9.34
N VAL A 55 7.94 -24.07 -9.60
CA VAL A 55 7.34 -25.35 -9.18
C VAL A 55 8.17 -26.57 -9.60
N LYS A 56 8.85 -26.50 -10.75
CA LYS A 56 9.66 -27.61 -11.27
C LYS A 56 11.09 -27.62 -10.74
N THR A 57 11.65 -26.45 -10.42
CA THR A 57 13.06 -26.29 -10.03
C THR A 57 13.24 -26.25 -8.52
N ASP A 58 12.39 -25.51 -7.83
CA ASP A 58 12.37 -25.32 -6.38
C ASP A 58 10.91 -25.16 -5.89
N PRO A 59 10.22 -26.28 -5.60
CA PRO A 59 8.83 -26.25 -5.17
C PRO A 59 8.63 -25.58 -3.82
N ASP A 60 9.64 -25.60 -2.94
CA ASP A 60 9.58 -24.94 -1.64
C ASP A 60 9.60 -23.41 -1.81
N LYS A 61 10.48 -22.91 -2.67
CA LYS A 61 10.51 -21.49 -3.06
C LYS A 61 9.20 -21.06 -3.72
N ALA A 62 8.66 -21.85 -4.65
CA ALA A 62 7.37 -21.57 -5.27
C ALA A 62 6.24 -21.49 -4.21
N SER A 63 6.20 -22.44 -3.28
CA SER A 63 5.24 -22.43 -2.17
C SER A 63 5.38 -21.18 -1.29
N CYS A 64 6.60 -20.84 -0.90
CA CYS A 64 6.91 -19.63 -0.13
C CYS A 64 6.42 -18.37 -0.85
N MET A 65 6.66 -18.24 -2.17
CA MET A 65 6.17 -17.10 -2.95
C MET A 65 4.65 -16.98 -2.94
N ILE A 66 3.93 -18.10 -3.09
CA ILE A 66 2.46 -18.12 -3.08
C ILE A 66 1.89 -17.77 -1.70
N ILE A 67 2.48 -18.29 -0.61
CA ILE A 67 2.08 -17.96 0.76
C ILE A 67 2.30 -16.47 1.03
N SER A 68 3.46 -15.96 0.65
CA SER A 68 3.86 -14.56 0.82
C SER A 68 2.93 -13.62 0.06
N LEU A 69 2.56 -13.99 -1.17
CA LEU A 69 1.55 -13.28 -1.96
C LEU A 69 0.18 -13.28 -1.30
N SER A 70 -0.25 -14.41 -0.69
CA SER A 70 -1.51 -14.49 0.04
C SER A 70 -1.54 -13.55 1.25
N GLU A 71 -0.44 -13.46 1.99
CA GLU A 71 -0.30 -12.55 3.13
C GLU A 71 -0.33 -11.08 2.70
N LEU A 72 0.32 -10.77 1.58
CA LEU A 72 0.32 -9.44 0.98
C LEU A 72 -1.10 -8.99 0.62
N LEU A 73 -1.83 -9.83 -0.13
CA LEU A 73 -3.23 -9.56 -0.50
C LEU A 73 -4.14 -9.47 0.72
N ARG A 74 -3.90 -10.29 1.75
CA ARG A 74 -4.66 -10.21 3.00
C ARG A 74 -4.47 -8.84 3.67
N TYR A 75 -3.24 -8.36 3.77
CA TYR A 75 -2.98 -7.04 4.35
C TYR A 75 -3.66 -5.93 3.54
N GLU A 76 -3.51 -5.95 2.20
CA GLU A 76 -4.14 -4.95 1.32
C GLU A 76 -5.67 -4.91 1.43
N LEU A 77 -6.32 -6.06 1.57
CA LEU A 77 -7.78 -6.16 1.60
C LEU A 77 -8.41 -5.83 2.97
N TYR A 78 -7.71 -6.12 4.07
CA TYR A 78 -8.27 -5.97 5.42
C TYR A 78 -7.77 -4.75 6.16
N GLU A 79 -6.48 -4.41 6.04
CA GLU A 79 -5.89 -3.32 6.81
C GLU A 79 -6.21 -1.94 6.20
N CYS A 80 -6.61 -1.89 4.93
CA CYS A 80 -7.11 -0.69 4.26
C CYS A 80 -8.42 -0.13 4.83
N GLN A 81 -9.15 -0.92 5.62
CA GLN A 81 -10.39 -0.51 6.26
C GLN A 81 -10.16 0.08 7.65
N ARG A 82 -8.94 0.00 8.18
CA ARG A 82 -8.61 0.48 9.51
C ARG A 82 -8.10 1.92 9.48
N THR A 83 -8.43 2.66 10.52
CA THR A 83 -7.88 4.02 10.73
C THR A 83 -6.41 3.98 11.13
N GLN A 84 -6.00 2.95 11.86
CA GLN A 84 -4.63 2.78 12.36
C GLN A 84 -4.24 1.31 12.43
N VAL A 85 -2.96 1.03 12.22
CA VAL A 85 -2.34 -0.29 12.27
C VAL A 85 -1.09 -0.27 13.15
N ILE A 86 -0.72 -1.44 13.71
CA ILE A 86 0.54 -1.57 14.46
C ILE A 86 1.68 -1.41 13.47
N PHE A 87 2.62 -0.52 13.78
CA PHE A 87 3.74 -0.20 12.88
C PHE A 87 4.62 -1.41 12.57
N TYR A 88 4.80 -2.32 13.53
CA TYR A 88 5.43 -3.60 13.28
C TYR A 88 4.78 -4.37 12.12
N SER A 89 3.45 -4.46 12.09
CA SER A 89 2.72 -5.15 11.02
C SER A 89 2.89 -4.46 9.67
N ASP A 90 2.95 -3.13 9.65
CA ASP A 90 3.20 -2.34 8.43
C ASP A 90 4.63 -2.58 7.89
N ILE A 91 5.62 -2.68 8.78
CA ILE A 91 7.00 -3.04 8.40
C ILE A 91 7.07 -4.47 7.84
N GLU A 92 6.41 -5.44 8.48
CA GLU A 92 6.38 -6.83 8.00
C GLU A 92 5.71 -6.93 6.63
N PHE A 93 4.64 -6.19 6.42
CA PHE A 93 4.00 -6.08 5.11
C PHE A 93 4.97 -5.54 4.04
N ILE A 94 5.71 -4.48 4.35
CA ILE A 94 6.72 -3.91 3.42
C ILE A 94 7.84 -4.92 3.14
N ARG A 95 8.31 -5.66 4.15
CA ARG A 95 9.33 -6.71 3.98
C ARG A 95 8.84 -7.80 3.03
N ASN A 96 7.61 -8.27 3.22
CA ASN A 96 7.01 -9.27 2.35
C ASN A 96 6.89 -8.74 0.90
N TYR A 97 6.42 -7.51 0.73
CA TYR A 97 6.35 -6.85 -0.59
C TYR A 97 7.72 -6.79 -1.30
N LEU A 98 8.77 -6.36 -0.60
CA LEU A 98 10.12 -6.27 -1.16
C LEU A 98 10.74 -7.65 -1.45
N MET A 99 10.44 -8.64 -0.60
CA MET A 99 10.86 -10.02 -0.84
C MET A 99 10.27 -10.56 -2.13
N LEU A 100 8.98 -10.37 -2.39
CA LEU A 100 8.35 -10.79 -3.65
C LEU A 100 8.97 -10.09 -4.86
N LEU A 101 9.23 -8.77 -4.75
CA LEU A 101 9.92 -8.02 -5.81
C LEU A 101 11.30 -8.59 -6.13
N GLN A 102 12.08 -8.98 -5.11
CA GLN A 102 13.38 -9.61 -5.31
C GLN A 102 13.27 -10.99 -5.98
N GLN A 103 12.20 -11.76 -5.72
CA GLN A 103 11.99 -13.05 -6.42
C GLN A 103 11.65 -12.86 -7.90
N VAL A 104 10.91 -11.80 -8.23
CA VAL A 104 10.56 -11.45 -9.60
C VAL A 104 11.77 -10.89 -10.34
N SER A 105 12.54 -9.99 -9.70
CA SER A 105 13.68 -9.28 -10.26
C SER A 105 14.99 -9.66 -9.57
N ALA A 106 15.77 -10.53 -10.21
CA ALA A 106 17.02 -11.06 -9.65
C ALA A 106 18.12 -10.00 -9.45
N SER A 107 18.07 -8.87 -10.15
CA SER A 107 19.01 -7.76 -9.99
C SER A 107 18.66 -6.83 -8.83
N PHE A 108 17.46 -6.97 -8.26
CA PHE A 108 17.01 -6.14 -7.15
C PHE A 108 17.48 -6.71 -5.82
N VAL A 109 18.09 -5.87 -4.99
CA VAL A 109 18.52 -6.22 -3.63
C VAL A 109 17.93 -5.20 -2.67
N TYR A 110 17.48 -5.67 -1.50
CA TYR A 110 16.96 -4.79 -0.48
C TYR A 110 17.50 -5.14 0.90
N SER A 111 17.48 -4.16 1.80
CA SER A 111 17.65 -4.39 3.24
C SER A 111 16.65 -3.55 4.03
N VAL A 112 16.17 -4.08 5.16
CA VAL A 112 15.25 -3.37 6.05
C VAL A 112 15.75 -3.46 7.48
N SER A 113 16.14 -2.32 8.04
CA SER A 113 16.55 -2.20 9.43
C SER A 113 15.63 -1.26 10.20
N VAL A 114 15.45 -1.55 11.49
CA VAL A 114 14.54 -0.82 12.36
C VAL A 114 15.23 -0.53 13.68
N THR A 115 15.23 0.73 14.08
CA THR A 115 15.81 1.19 15.35
C THR A 115 14.73 1.88 16.17
N GLY A 116 14.43 1.34 17.35
CA GLY A 116 13.45 1.88 18.30
C GLY A 116 12.23 0.96 18.51
N ASN A 117 11.16 1.50 19.11
CA ASN A 117 9.98 0.71 19.50
C ASN A 117 8.92 0.66 18.40
N THR A 118 8.63 -0.53 17.88
CA THR A 118 7.64 -0.75 16.81
C THR A 118 6.20 -0.93 17.28
N LYS A 119 5.95 -0.93 18.60
CA LYS A 119 4.60 -1.07 19.20
C LYS A 119 3.85 0.27 19.24
N LEU A 120 3.86 0.98 18.12
CA LEU A 120 3.15 2.24 17.93
C LEU A 120 2.11 2.08 16.82
N LEU A 121 1.14 2.98 16.78
CA LEU A 121 0.09 2.98 15.77
C LEU A 121 0.43 3.99 14.67
N VAL A 122 0.25 3.59 13.42
CA VAL A 122 0.43 4.43 12.22
C VAL A 122 -0.75 4.30 11.28
N CYS A 123 -0.86 5.24 10.36
CA CYS A 123 -1.79 5.14 9.24
C CYS A 123 -1.27 4.09 8.26
N PRO A 124 -2.11 3.14 7.80
CA PRO A 124 -1.68 2.12 6.86
C PRO A 124 -1.23 2.73 5.53
N PHE A 125 -0.32 2.05 4.84
CA PHE A 125 0.20 2.37 3.49
C PHE A 125 0.98 3.67 3.32
N GLN A 126 1.11 4.51 4.35
CA GLN A 126 1.79 5.79 4.22
C GLN A 126 3.27 5.63 3.83
N PHE A 127 3.95 4.63 4.39
CA PHE A 127 5.31 4.27 4.01
C PHE A 127 5.36 3.51 2.68
N LEU A 128 4.35 2.65 2.41
CA LEU A 128 4.25 1.93 1.14
C LEU A 128 4.22 2.90 -0.05
N SER A 129 3.38 3.94 -0.03
CA SER A 129 3.27 4.89 -1.15
C SER A 129 4.58 5.60 -1.44
N PHE A 130 5.35 5.95 -0.40
CA PHE A 130 6.67 6.55 -0.55
C PHE A 130 7.68 5.56 -1.17
N ILE A 131 7.72 4.33 -0.66
CA ILE A 131 8.60 3.27 -1.18
C ILE A 131 8.24 2.91 -2.62
N GLN A 132 6.95 2.81 -2.97
CA GLN A 132 6.51 2.61 -4.35
C GLN A 132 6.97 3.74 -5.27
N GLY A 133 7.00 4.98 -4.80
CA GLY A 133 7.57 6.11 -5.54
C GLY A 133 9.04 5.92 -5.89
N ILE A 134 9.82 5.36 -4.95
CA ILE A 134 11.23 4.99 -5.16
C ILE A 134 11.35 3.83 -6.14
N LEU A 135 10.57 2.77 -5.95
CA LEU A 135 10.65 1.55 -6.77
C LEU A 135 10.28 1.78 -8.24
N LYS A 136 9.45 2.79 -8.55
CA LYS A 136 9.19 3.22 -9.92
C LYS A 136 10.44 3.67 -10.68
N GLN A 137 11.50 4.07 -9.96
CA GLN A 137 12.80 4.42 -10.56
C GLN A 137 13.63 3.17 -10.92
N GLN A 138 13.13 1.96 -10.61
CA GLN A 138 13.79 0.67 -10.83
C GLN A 138 15.22 0.63 -10.26
N PRO A 139 15.40 0.85 -8.95
CA PRO A 139 16.72 0.80 -8.34
C PRO A 139 17.27 -0.64 -8.35
N GLU A 140 18.59 -0.76 -8.41
CA GLU A 140 19.26 -2.07 -8.24
C GLU A 140 19.30 -2.45 -6.76
N ARG A 141 19.51 -1.46 -5.89
CA ARG A 141 19.57 -1.67 -4.44
C ARG A 141 18.77 -0.62 -3.67
N LEU A 142 17.99 -1.08 -2.69
CA LEU A 142 17.21 -0.25 -1.79
C LEU A 142 17.48 -0.64 -0.34
N ASP A 143 18.20 0.21 0.39
CA ASP A 143 18.42 0.02 1.83
C ASP A 143 17.46 0.93 2.62
N ILE A 144 16.64 0.33 3.46
CA ILE A 144 15.57 0.99 4.21
C ILE A 144 15.93 0.99 5.71
N HIS A 145 15.96 2.18 6.30
CA HIS A 145 16.25 2.39 7.71
C HIS A 145 15.11 3.17 8.38
N TYR A 146 14.41 2.50 9.28
CA TYR A 146 13.42 3.13 10.16
C TYR A 146 14.08 3.57 11.46
N ILE A 147 14.00 4.86 11.76
CA ILE A 147 14.47 5.46 13.01
C ILE A 147 13.24 5.98 13.76
N ILE A 148 12.96 5.37 14.91
CA ILE A 148 11.75 5.65 15.69
C ILE A 148 12.14 6.45 16.92
N ASP A 149 11.72 7.72 16.93
CA ASP A 149 11.85 8.61 18.07
C ASP A 149 10.51 8.75 18.81
N PRO A 150 10.48 9.23 20.06
CA PRO A 150 9.24 9.42 20.83
C PRO A 150 8.23 10.40 20.19
N VAL A 151 8.66 11.18 19.19
CA VAL A 151 7.87 12.27 18.58
C VAL A 151 7.61 12.05 17.09
N ALA A 152 8.45 11.27 16.41
CA ALA A 152 8.40 11.10 14.97
C ALA A 152 9.00 9.76 14.55
N ILE A 153 8.57 9.28 13.38
CA ILE A 153 9.20 8.18 12.66
C ILE A 153 9.94 8.78 11.48
N GLU A 154 11.23 8.51 11.37
CA GLU A 154 12.04 8.87 10.23
C GLU A 154 12.36 7.62 9.41
N LEU A 155 11.97 7.63 8.13
CA LEU A 155 12.30 6.64 7.14
C LEU A 155 13.42 7.19 6.25
N ARG A 156 14.58 6.53 6.27
CA ARG A 156 15.69 6.82 5.36
C ARG A 156 15.81 5.69 4.35
N CYS A 157 15.82 6.05 3.07
CA CYS A 157 16.01 5.13 1.97
C CYS A 157 17.29 5.50 1.23
N GLU A 158 18.24 4.58 1.18
CA GLU A 158 19.43 4.70 0.35
C GLU A 158 19.21 3.89 -0.92
N ILE A 159 19.32 4.57 -2.06
CA ILE A 159 19.00 4.05 -3.37
C ILE A 159 20.31 3.98 -4.15
N SER A 160 20.67 2.81 -4.65
CA SER A 160 21.82 2.64 -5.54
C SER A 160 21.37 2.10 -6.90
N GLY A 161 21.96 2.62 -7.97
CA GLY A 161 21.83 2.13 -9.34
C GLY A 161 23.09 2.40 -10.16
N CYS A 162 23.04 2.09 -11.46
CA CYS A 162 24.19 2.02 -12.37
C CYS A 162 25.26 3.13 -12.27
N ASN A 163 24.97 4.38 -11.84
CA ASN A 163 25.99 5.43 -11.73
C ASN A 163 25.75 6.48 -10.61
N SER A 164 24.81 6.24 -9.68
CA SER A 164 24.55 7.21 -8.60
C SER A 164 23.96 6.57 -7.36
N THR A 165 24.38 7.08 -6.20
CA THR A 165 23.76 6.82 -4.91
C THR A 165 22.93 8.03 -4.52
N LYS A 166 21.64 7.82 -4.24
CA LYS A 166 20.72 8.87 -3.81
C LYS A 166 20.11 8.47 -2.47
N THR A 167 20.12 9.40 -1.52
CA THR A 167 19.40 9.23 -0.25
C THR A 167 18.11 10.02 -0.29
N GLU A 168 16.98 9.35 -0.07
CA GLU A 168 15.68 9.97 0.11
C GLU A 168 15.21 9.76 1.56
N THR A 169 14.55 10.74 2.14
CA THR A 169 14.12 10.68 3.55
C THR A 169 12.70 11.19 3.69
N MET A 170 11.89 10.44 4.42
CA MET A 170 10.54 10.80 4.81
C MET A 170 10.47 10.89 6.33
N LYS A 171 9.91 11.99 6.84
CA LYS A 171 9.66 12.18 8.28
C LYS A 171 8.18 12.25 8.54
N LEU A 172 7.69 11.34 9.37
CA LEU A 172 6.33 11.32 9.84
C LEU A 172 6.26 11.81 11.29
N LYS A 173 5.50 12.87 11.56
CA LYS A 173 5.18 13.25 12.93
C LYS A 173 4.04 12.36 13.42
N LEU A 174 4.19 11.76 14.61
CA LEU A 174 3.20 10.84 15.22
C LEU A 174 1.87 11.52 15.65
N LYS A 175 1.59 12.75 15.18
CA LYS A 175 0.49 13.56 15.72
C LYS A 175 -0.86 13.39 15.04
N GLU A 176 -0.96 12.82 13.85
CA GLU A 176 -2.24 12.78 13.12
C GLU A 176 -2.40 11.47 12.33
N CYS A 177 -2.98 10.49 13.02
CA CYS A 177 -3.97 9.55 12.50
C CYS A 177 -5.16 9.64 13.48
#